data_AF-A0A926DUY8-F1
#
_entry.id   AF-A0A926DUY8-F1
#
_cell.length_a   1.000
_cell.length_b   1.000
_cell.length_c   1.000
_cell.angle_alpha   90.00
_cell.angle_beta   90.00
_cell.angle_gamma   90.00
#
_symmetry.space_group_name_H-M   'P 1'
#
loop_
_entity.id
_entity.type
_entity.pdbx_description
1 polymer ?
#
loop_
_entity_poly.entity_id
_entity_poly.type
_entity_poly.pdbx_seq_one_letter_code
_entity_poly.pdbx_strand_id
1 'polypeptide(L)' 'MSLKSKFSSEALRARTALGLTQQEVADAVSTSVRWYQHIEKGTFMPGNVLMLRLIFFLELDIEVFREEEEINVPVRSR' A
#
# COMPACT_ATOMS: atom_id res chain seq x y z
N MET A 1 -6.92 9.93 -8.82
CA MET A 1 -7.02 8.46 -8.64
C MET A 1 -7.96 8.22 -7.46
N SER A 2 -8.39 6.99 -7.17
CA SER A 2 -8.90 6.68 -5.83
C SER A 2 -7.74 6.27 -4.94
N LEU A 3 -7.87 6.43 -3.61
CA LEU A 3 -6.84 6.03 -2.65
C LEU A 3 -6.41 4.58 -2.87
N LYS A 4 -7.38 3.69 -3.09
CA LYS A 4 -7.15 2.27 -3.41
C LYS A 4 -6.26 2.07 -4.64
N SER A 5 -6.54 2.78 -5.74
CA SER A 5 -5.76 2.67 -6.98
C SER A 5 -4.34 3.26 -6.85
N LYS A 6 -4.18 4.29 -6.02
CA LYS A 6 -2.86 4.86 -5.74
C LYS A 6 -2.05 3.92 -4.87
N PHE A 7 -2.65 3.36 -3.81
CA PHE A 7 -2.01 2.38 -2.94
C PHE A 7 -1.55 1.15 -3.72
N SER A 8 -2.40 0.62 -4.62
CA SER A 8 -2.01 -0.54 -5.44
C SER A 8 -0.81 -0.23 -6.35
N SER A 9 -0.77 0.97 -6.92
CA SER A 9 0.31 1.41 -7.79
C SER A 9 1.63 1.59 -7.03
N GLU A 10 1.58 2.19 -5.85
CA GLU A 10 2.76 2.35 -4.99
C GLU A 10 3.28 1.00 -4.47
N ALA A 11 2.40 0.10 -4.03
CA ALA A 11 2.80 -1.24 -3.60
C ALA A 11 3.49 -2.02 -4.72
N LEU A 12 2.92 -1.98 -5.94
CA LEU A 12 3.53 -2.60 -7.12
C LEU A 12 4.90 -2.00 -7.44
N ARG A 13 4.99 -0.66 -7.47
CA ARG A 13 6.23 0.07 -7.77
C ARG A 13 7.33 -0.25 -6.77
N ALA A 14 7.01 -0.22 -5.48
CA ALA A 14 7.98 -0.48 -4.43
C ALA A 14 8.46 -1.93 -4.44
N ARG A 15 7.54 -2.90 -4.59
CA ARG A 15 7.92 -4.31 -4.70
C ARG A 15 8.86 -4.55 -5.89
N THR A 16 8.52 -4.02 -7.07
CA THR A 16 9.35 -4.24 -8.27
C THR A 16 10.72 -3.57 -8.14
N ALA A 17 10.80 -2.40 -7.50
CA ALA A 17 12.06 -1.73 -7.21
C ALA A 17 12.96 -2.54 -6.24
N LEU A 18 12.35 -3.24 -5.28
CA LEU A 18 13.04 -4.14 -4.36
C LEU A 18 13.39 -5.51 -4.98
N GLY A 19 12.95 -5.79 -6.22
CA GLY A 19 13.21 -7.07 -6.89
C GLY A 19 12.48 -8.27 -6.27
N LEU A 20 11.46 -8.03 -5.44
CA LEU A 20 10.74 -9.06 -4.71
C LEU A 20 9.60 -9.66 -5.54
N THR A 21 9.33 -10.94 -5.35
CA THR A 21 8.13 -11.61 -5.83
C THR A 21 6.92 -11.27 -4.96
N GLN A 22 5.72 -11.47 -5.50
CA GLN A 22 4.47 -11.28 -4.73
C GLN A 22 4.39 -12.23 -3.52
N GLN A 23 4.98 -13.43 -3.63
CA GLN A 23 5.00 -14.42 -2.55
C GLN A 23 5.89 -13.95 -1.40
N GLU A 24 7.10 -13.44 -1.70
CA GLU A 24 8.03 -12.94 -0.68
C GLU A 24 7.44 -11.79 0.13
N VAL A 25 6.75 -10.84 -0.52
CA VAL A 25 6.06 -9.77 0.20
C VAL A 25 4.94 -10.31 1.07
N ALA A 26 4.12 -11.22 0.53
CA ALA A 26 2.99 -11.79 1.26
C ALA A 26 3.45 -12.51 2.54
N ASP A 27 4.52 -13.30 2.43
CA ASP A 27 5.12 -14.00 3.57
C ASP A 27 5.67 -13.01 4.60
N ALA A 28 6.39 -11.98 4.17
CA ALA A 28 6.97 -10.97 5.05
C ALA A 28 5.93 -10.17 5.84
N VAL A 29 4.77 -9.86 5.25
CA VAL A 29 3.68 -9.13 5.93
C VAL A 29 2.61 -10.03 6.54
N SER A 30 2.86 -11.34 6.56
CA SER A 30 1.97 -12.39 7.09
C SER A 30 0.55 -12.31 6.53
N THR A 31 0.44 -12.33 5.19
CA THR A 31 -0.83 -12.45 4.46
C THR A 31 -0.73 -13.54 3.40
N SER A 32 -1.84 -13.89 2.76
CA SER A 32 -1.79 -14.83 1.64
C SER A 32 -1.37 -14.11 0.35
N VAL A 33 -0.63 -14.81 -0.52
CA VAL A 33 -0.26 -14.26 -1.85
C VAL A 33 -1.49 -13.85 -2.66
N ARG A 34 -2.63 -14.55 -2.49
CA ARG A 34 -3.90 -14.19 -3.13
C ARG A 34 -4.42 -12.83 -2.64
N TRP A 35 -4.38 -12.58 -1.33
CA TRP A 35 -4.77 -11.27 -0.78
C TRP A 35 -3.84 -10.17 -1.27
N TYR A 36 -2.54 -10.42 -1.28
CA TYR A 36 -1.55 -9.46 -1.81
C TYR A 36 -1.78 -9.17 -3.29
N GLN A 37 -2.07 -10.18 -4.11
CA GLN A 37 -2.44 -10.01 -5.52
C GLN A 37 -3.69 -9.13 -5.71
N HIS A 38 -4.69 -9.27 -4.84
CA HIS A 38 -5.88 -8.42 -4.89
C HIS A 38 -5.58 -6.95 -4.55
N ILE A 39 -4.58 -6.72 -3.69
CA ILE A 39 -4.07 -5.38 -3.35
C ILE A 39 -3.33 -4.77 -4.55
N GLU A 40 -2.35 -5.47 -5.14
CA GLU A 40 -1.61 -4.94 -6.30
C GLU A 40 -2.51 -4.74 -7.54
N LYS A 41 -3.58 -5.53 -7.69
CA LYS A 41 -4.60 -5.32 -8.74
C LYS A 41 -5.55 -4.15 -8.47
N GLY A 42 -5.49 -3.52 -7.28
CA GLY A 42 -6.41 -2.45 -6.88
C GLY A 42 -7.85 -2.92 -6.65
N THR A 43 -8.07 -4.23 -6.57
CA THR A 43 -9.41 -4.82 -6.31
C THR A 43 -9.79 -4.80 -4.83
N PHE A 44 -8.79 -4.73 -3.94
CA PHE A 44 -8.97 -4.73 -2.51
C PHE A 44 -8.07 -3.69 -1.82
N MET A 45 -8.62 -3.04 -0.79
CA MET A 45 -7.87 -2.15 0.09
C MET A 45 -7.49 -2.93 1.36
N PRO A 46 -6.20 -3.00 1.74
CA PRO A 46 -5.82 -3.70 2.97
C PRO A 46 -6.46 -3.04 4.20
N GLY A 47 -6.84 -3.85 5.18
CA GLY A 47 -7.16 -3.34 6.52
C GLY A 47 -5.95 -2.68 7.18
N ASN A 48 -6.20 -1.89 8.22
CA ASN A 48 -5.19 -1.06 8.92
C ASN A 48 -3.89 -1.81 9.29
N VAL A 49 -3.97 -3.00 9.89
CA VAL A 49 -2.77 -3.75 10.30
C VAL A 49 -1.94 -4.20 9.10
N LEU A 50 -2.59 -4.74 8.07
CA LEU A 50 -1.90 -5.18 6.86
C LEU A 50 -1.32 -3.98 6.09
N MET A 51 -2.05 -2.86 6.06
CA MET A 51 -1.59 -1.62 5.46
C MET A 51 -0.30 -1.11 6.13
N LEU A 52 -0.25 -1.06 7.45
CA LEU A 52 0.95 -0.64 8.18
C LEU A 52 2.15 -1.57 7.92
N ARG A 53 1.92 -2.88 7.90
CA ARG A 53 3.00 -3.85 7.56
C ARG A 53 3.55 -3.60 6.16
N LEU A 54 2.66 -3.37 5.18
CA LEU A 54 3.05 -3.06 3.81
C LEU A 54 3.81 -1.74 3.71
N ILE A 55 3.35 -0.69 4.39
CA ILE A 55 4.03 0.62 4.42
C ILE A 55 5.45 0.47 4.95
N PHE A 56 5.64 -0.24 6.08
CA PHE A 56 6.95 -0.40 6.68
C PHE A 56 7.86 -1.35 5.89
N PHE A 57 7.33 -2.46 5.36
CA PHE A 57 8.13 -3.46 4.66
C PHE A 57 8.54 -3.02 3.25
N LEU A 58 7.65 -2.33 2.53
CA LEU A 58 7.92 -1.82 1.18
C LEU A 58 8.46 -0.39 1.18
N GLU A 59 8.69 0.19 2.35
CA GLU A 59 9.17 1.58 2.52
C GLU A 59 8.32 2.59 1.72
N LEU A 60 6.99 2.44 1.79
CA LEU A 60 6.08 3.31 1.03
C LEU A 60 6.15 4.74 1.59
N ASP A 61 6.37 5.70 0.71
CA ASP A 61 6.23 7.12 1.05
C ASP A 61 4.75 7.44 1.26
N ILE A 62 4.34 7.66 2.50
CA ILE A 62 2.95 7.96 2.85
C ILE A 62 2.50 9.35 2.36
N GLU A 63 3.44 10.26 2.10
CA GLU A 63 3.15 11.63 1.68
C GLU A 63 2.51 11.66 0.29
N VAL A 64 2.77 10.65 -0.55
CA VAL A 64 2.13 10.50 -1.85
C VAL A 64 0.61 10.38 -1.73
N PHE A 65 0.06 9.96 -0.59
CA PHE A 65 -1.38 9.81 -0.39
C PHE A 65 -2.06 11.07 0.15
N ARG A 66 -1.30 12.11 0.54
CA ARG A 66 -1.83 13.30 1.25
C ARG A 66 -2.96 14.03 0.52
N GLU A 67 -2.95 14.01 -0.81
CA GLU A 67 -3.94 14.69 -1.66
C GLU A 67 -5.18 13.83 -1.94
N GLU A 68 -5.22 12.58 -1.48
CA GLU A 68 -6.39 11.71 -1.69
C GLU A 68 -7.51 12.10 -0.71
N GLU A 69 -8.66 12.47 -1.27
CA GLU A 69 -9.85 12.96 -0.54
C GLU A 69 -10.27 12.08 0.65
N GLU A 70 -10.09 10.76 0.54
CA GLU A 70 -10.45 9.79 1.57
C GLU A 70 -9.62 9.92 2.86
N ILE A 71 -8.44 10.53 2.79
CA ILE A 71 -7.52 10.71 3.93
C ILE A 71 -7.03 12.15 4.07
N ASN A 72 -7.65 13.10 3.37
CA ASN A 72 -7.32 14.50 3.51
C ASN A 72 -7.67 14.97 4.93
N VAL A 73 -6.63 15.18 5.74
CA VAL A 73 -6.75 15.76 7.07
C VAL A 73 -6.43 17.25 6.96
N PRO A 74 -7.39 18.16 7.25
CA PRO A 74 -7.11 19.58 7.22
C PRO A 74 -6.00 19.91 8.20
N VAL A 75 -4.89 20.45 7.68
CA VAL A 75 -3.78 20.91 8.50
C VAL A 75 -4.30 22.08 9.33
N ARG A 76 -4.37 21.91 10.66
CA ARG A 76 -4.58 23.05 11.57
C ARG A 76 -3.34 23.93 11.47
N SER A 77 -3.43 24.99 10.66
CA SER A 77 -2.52 26.12 10.76
C SER A 77 -2.62 26.70 12.17
N ARG A 78 -1.49 26.72 12.89
CA ARG A 78 -1.35 27.44 14.17
C ARG A 78 -1.31 28.94 13.92
#